data_AF-T1A6K2-F1
#
_entry.id   AF-T1A6K2-F1
#
_cell.length_a   1.000
_cell.length_b   1.000
_cell.length_c   1.000
_cell.angle_alpha   90.00
_cell.angle_beta   90.00
_cell.angle_gamma   90.00
#
_symmetry.space_group_name_H-M   'P 1'
#
loop_
_entity.id
_entity.type
_entity.pdbx_description
1 polymer ?
#
loop_
_entity_poly.entity_id
_entity_poly.type
_entity_poly.pdbx_seq_one_letter_code
_entity_poly.pdbx_strand_id
1 'polypeptide(L)' 'SQPWRVGDAPPDHIESSLRAIVGLEIAITGISGKFKLSQNHPAANRAGVVEGLRRRAAPGDAELADLMVRAEESRDGP' A
#
# COMPACT_ATOMS: atom_id res chain seq x y z
N SER A 1 -0.21 -28.23 18.32
CA SER A 1 1.18 -27.76 18.10
C SER A 1 1.50 -26.72 19.16
N GLN A 2 2.72 -26.69 19.69
CA GLN A 2 3.15 -25.56 20.52
C GLN A 2 3.71 -24.46 19.59
N PRO A 3 3.28 -23.18 19.74
CA PRO A 3 3.80 -22.08 18.93
C PRO A 3 5.24 -21.75 19.32
N TRP A 4 6.08 -21.46 18.32
CA TRP A 4 7.48 -21.11 18.51
C TRP A 4 7.65 -19.80 19.29
N ARG A 5 8.71 -19.74 20.11
CA ARG A 5 9.13 -18.57 20.86
C ARG A 5 10.64 -18.35 20.66
N VAL A 6 11.08 -17.09 20.76
CA VAL A 6 12.51 -16.72 20.66
C VAL A 6 13.37 -17.52 21.64
N GLY A 7 12.86 -17.78 22.85
CA GLY A 7 13.55 -18.57 23.88
C GLY A 7 13.71 -20.06 23.57
N ASP A 8 13.10 -20.56 22.49
CA ASP A 8 13.30 -21.94 22.02
C ASP A 8 14.63 -22.09 21.25
N ALA A 9 15.31 -20.98 20.93
CA ALA A 9 16.63 -20.97 20.31
C ALA A 9 17.77 -21.02 21.37
N PRO A 10 18.93 -21.60 21.04
CA PRO A 10 20.10 -21.58 21.94
C PRO A 10 20.52 -20.15 22.30
N PRO A 11 20.87 -19.86 23.57
CA PRO A 11 21.27 -18.51 24.01
C PRO A 11 22.38 -17.89 23.17
N ASP A 12 23.44 -18.66 22.88
CA ASP A 12 24.58 -18.19 22.07
C ASP A 12 24.18 -17.80 20.64
N HIS A 13 23.16 -18.47 20.09
CA HIS A 13 22.61 -18.16 18.78
C HIS A 13 21.89 -16.82 18.80
N ILE A 14 21.05 -16.59 19.81
CA ILE A 14 20.35 -15.32 20.01
C ILE A 14 21.36 -14.17 20.15
N GLU A 15 22.37 -14.33 21.01
CA GLU A 15 23.39 -13.30 21.22
C GLU A 15 24.21 -13.01 19.96
N SER A 16 24.61 -14.05 19.21
CA SER A 16 25.34 -13.87 17.96
C SER A 16 24.51 -13.16 16.90
N SER A 17 23.23 -13.49 16.79
CA SER A 17 22.32 -12.83 15.86
C SER A 17 22.10 -11.36 16.23
N LEU A 18 21.93 -11.06 17.53
CA LEU A 18 21.77 -9.69 18.00
C LEU A 18 22.99 -8.81 17.68
N ARG A 19 24.21 -9.36 17.81
CA ARG A 19 25.44 -8.62 17.44
C ARG A 19 25.52 -8.26 15.95
N ALA A 20 24.84 -9.01 15.09
CA ALA A 20 24.80 -8.76 13.65
C ALA A 20 23.65 -7.82 13.23
N ILE A 21 22.76 -7.44 14.16
CA ILE A 21 21.62 -6.57 13.88
C ILE A 21 21.98 -5.13 14.21
N VAL A 22 21.74 -4.24 13.26
CA VAL A 22 21.81 -2.79 13.48
C VAL A 22 20.39 -2.27 13.69
N GLY A 23 20.14 -1.65 14.85
CA GLY A 23 18.89 -0.97 15.13
C GLY A 23 18.82 0.38 14.41
N LEU A 24 17.70 0.64 13.75
CA LEU A 24 17.41 1.94 13.13
C LEU A 24 16.13 2.51 13.74
N GLU A 25 16.16 3.78 14.10
CA GLU A 25 14.99 4.55 14.50
C GLU A 25 14.73 5.64 13.45
N ILE A 26 13.50 5.68 12.93
CA ILE A 26 13.09 6.68 11.94
C ILE A 26 11.93 7.47 12.56
N ALA A 27 12.23 8.69 13.03
CA ALA A 27 11.21 9.61 13.49
C ALA A 27 10.35 10.10 12.31
N ILE A 28 9.04 9.94 12.40
CA ILE A 28 8.11 10.47 11.40
C ILE A 28 8.00 11.98 11.60
N THR A 29 8.61 12.75 10.69
CA THR A 29 8.53 14.23 10.69
C THR A 29 7.43 14.77 9.78
N GLY A 30 6.89 13.91 8.90
CA GLY A 30 5.81 14.25 7.98
C GLY A 30 5.48 13.07 7.06
N ILE A 31 4.28 13.10 6.49
CA ILE A 31 3.82 12.08 5.53
C ILE A 31 3.29 12.81 4.30
N SER A 32 3.81 12.43 3.14
CA SER A 32 3.36 12.94 1.84
C SER A 32 2.95 11.77 0.96
N GLY A 33 1.72 11.81 0.44
CA GLY A 33 1.19 10.83 -0.52
C GLY A 33 0.92 11.47 -1.87
N LYS A 34 1.00 10.68 -2.94
CA LYS A 34 0.59 11.11 -4.30
C LYS A 34 -0.36 10.10 -4.91
N PHE A 35 -1.61 10.52 -5.09
CA PHE A 35 -2.61 9.75 -5.81
C PHE A 35 -2.43 9.95 -7.31
N LYS A 36 -2.07 8.89 -8.04
CA LYS A 36 -1.99 8.89 -9.51
C LYS A 36 -3.19 8.13 -10.07
N LEU A 37 -4.25 8.86 -10.37
CA LEU A 37 -5.58 8.33 -10.72
C LEU A 37 -6.02 8.84 -12.10
N SER A 38 -5.07 9.00 -13.02
CA SER A 38 -5.31 9.48 -14.40
C SER A 38 -5.93 10.88 -14.50
N GLN A 39 -5.67 11.75 -13.52
CA GLN A 39 -6.27 13.08 -13.42
C GLN A 39 -5.97 13.99 -14.63
N ASN A 40 -4.90 13.72 -15.38
CA ASN A 40 -4.45 14.52 -16.53
C ASN A 40 -5.10 14.11 -17.87
N HIS A 41 -6.07 13.21 -17.88
CA HIS A 41 -6.77 12.78 -19.10
C HIS A 41 -8.20 13.32 -19.16
N PRO A 42 -8.86 13.37 -20.34
CA PRO A 42 -10.28 13.73 -20.44
C PRO A 42 -11.20 12.76 -19.67
N ALA A 43 -12.40 13.22 -19.31
CA ALA A 43 -13.38 12.43 -18.54
C ALA A 43 -13.73 11.08 -19.18
N ALA A 44 -13.91 11.06 -20.51
CA ALA A 44 -14.17 9.83 -21.25
C ALA A 44 -13.07 8.78 -21.07
N ASN A 45 -11.80 9.19 -21.06
CA ASN A 45 -10.68 8.27 -20.89
C ASN A 45 -10.64 7.71 -19.47
N ARG A 46 -10.89 8.54 -18.46
CA ARG A 46 -10.91 8.10 -17.06
C ARG A 46 -12.07 7.12 -16.81
N ALA A 47 -13.25 7.41 -17.35
CA ALA A 47 -14.39 6.48 -17.31
C ALA A 47 -14.07 5.15 -18.00
N GLY A 48 -13.41 5.19 -19.16
CA GLY A 48 -12.96 3.98 -19.86
C GLY A 48 -11.96 3.15 -19.06
N VAL A 49 -11.05 3.78 -18.31
CA VAL A 49 -10.12 3.09 -17.42
C VAL A 49 -10.85 2.45 -16.24
N VAL A 50 -11.76 3.17 -15.57
CA VAL A 50 -12.58 2.61 -14.47
C VAL A 50 -13.32 1.36 -14.93
N GLU A 51 -13.96 1.44 -16.08
CA GLU A 51 -14.69 0.32 -16.66
C GLU A 51 -13.76 -0.84 -17.05
N GLY A 52 -12.60 -0.54 -17.65
CA GLY A 52 -11.59 -1.54 -17.97
C GLY A 52 -11.07 -2.28 -16.74
N LEU A 53 -10.81 -1.57 -15.64
CA LEU A 53 -10.37 -2.14 -14.36
C LEU A 53 -11.44 -3.06 -13.77
N ARG A 54 -12.71 -2.60 -13.73
CA ARG A 54 -13.84 -3.40 -13.23
C ARG A 54 -14.02 -4.70 -14.00
N ARG A 55 -13.84 -4.68 -15.33
CA ARG A 55 -13.94 -5.89 -16.16
C ARG A 55 -12.75 -6.83 -16.01
N ARG A 56 -11.54 -6.29 -15.86
CA ARG A 56 -10.33 -7.11 -15.73
C ARG A 56 -10.32 -7.89 -14.41
N ALA A 57 -10.81 -7.27 -13.34
CA ALA A 57 -10.98 -7.89 -12.02
C ALA A 57 -9.71 -8.59 -11.48
N ALA A 58 -8.53 -8.05 -11.77
CA ALA A 58 -7.27 -8.51 -11.18
C ALA A 58 -7.13 -8.00 -9.73
N PRO A 59 -6.25 -8.59 -8.90
CA PRO A 59 -6.02 -8.10 -7.54
C PRO A 59 -5.66 -6.60 -7.53
N GLY A 60 -6.41 -5.82 -6.75
CA GLY A 60 -6.23 -4.36 -6.64
C GLY A 60 -7.02 -3.52 -7.66
N ASP A 61 -7.67 -4.13 -8.66
CA ASP A 61 -8.40 -3.39 -9.70
C ASP A 61 -9.66 -2.72 -9.17
N ALA A 62 -10.41 -3.41 -8.31
CA ALA A 62 -11.63 -2.88 -7.72
C ALA A 62 -11.32 -1.65 -6.86
N GLU A 63 -10.30 -1.75 -6.01
CA GLU A 63 -9.86 -0.68 -5.14
C GLU A 63 -9.35 0.52 -5.93
N LEU A 64 -8.59 0.29 -7.01
CA LEU A 64 -8.11 1.38 -7.87
C LEU A 64 -9.26 2.07 -8.62
N ALA A 65 -10.22 1.29 -9.14
CA ALA A 65 -11.40 1.83 -9.81
C ALA A 65 -12.23 2.70 -8.85
N ASP A 66 -12.43 2.25 -7.62
CA ASP A 66 -13.15 3.00 -6.60
C ASP A 66 -12.43 4.29 -6.19
N LEU A 67 -11.10 4.25 -6.06
CA LEU A 67 -10.30 5.46 -5.82
C LEU A 67 -10.43 6.47 -6.97
N MET A 68 -10.43 5.99 -8.22
CA MET A 68 -10.64 6.85 -9.39
C MET A 68 -12.03 7.49 -9.39
N VAL A 69 -13.08 6.74 -9.03
CA VAL A 69 -14.45 7.30 -8.92
C VAL A 69 -14.53 8.38 -7.84
N ARG A 70 -13.99 8.11 -6.64
CA ARG A 70 -13.97 9.10 -5.53
C ARG A 70 -13.22 10.38 -5.90
N ALA A 71 -12.13 10.24 -6.66
CA ALA A 71 -11.37 11.38 -7.14
C ALA A 71 -12.14 12.25 -8.15
N GLU A 72 -13.05 11.66 -8.94
CA GLU A 72 -13.97 12.42 -9.81
C GLU A 72 -15.03 13.17 -9.00
N GLU A 73 -15.64 12.51 -8.01
CA GLU A 73 -16.64 13.12 -7.12
C GLU A 73 -16.07 14.32 -6.35
N SER A 74 -14.80 14.25 -5.95
CA SER A 74 -14.11 15.34 -5.27
C SER A 74 -13.74 16.50 -6.20
N ARG A 75 -13.74 16.28 -7.52
CA ARG A 75 -13.39 17.30 -8.52
C ARG A 75 -14.62 18.06 -9.03
N ASP A 76 -15.78 17.42 -9.00
CA ASP A 76 -17.04 17.95 -9.53
C ASP A 76 -18.00 18.41 -8.39
N GLY A 77 -17.58 18.34 -7.13
CA GLY A 77 -18.27 18.94 -5.98
C GLY A 77 -18.04 20.46 -5.85
N PRO A 78 -18.84 21.18 -5.02
CA PRO A 78 -18.68 22.63 -4.83
C PRO A 78 -17.31 23.02 -4.22
#